data_AF-A0A7R9M0Y1-F1
#
_entry.id   AF-A0A7R9M0Y1-F1
#
_cell.length_a   1.000
_cell.length_b   1.000
_cell.length_c   1.000
_cell.angle_alpha   90.00
_cell.angle_beta   90.00
_cell.angle_gamma   90.00
#
_symmetry.space_group_name_H-M   'P 1'
#
loop_
_entity.id
_entity.type
_entity.pdbx_description
1 polymer ?
#
loop_
_entity_poly.entity_id
_entity_poly.type
_entity_poly.pdbx_seq_one_letter_code
_entity_poly.pdbx_strand_id
1 'polypeptide(L)'
;LHLTIVDTPGFGCAVDNTNCWQPITDFIENRYEEYLNAETRVHRTHIQDNRVHCCLYFIQPSGHSLKPLDIEFMLHLHDKVNIIPVIAKADTLTPEECLQFKKNVMNEISKHKIKVYEFPECDEEEEGKTQKQLKNRIPFAVVGSNYIIETSGERKRGRKYPWGCVDIENMDHCDFVALRNLLIRRSH
;
A
#
# COMPACT_ATOMS: atom_id res chain seq x y z
N LEU A 1 -13.64 0.05 -15.56
CA LEU A 1 -12.82 0.33 -14.36
C LEU A 1 -12.28 1.75 -14.45
N HIS A 2 -12.79 2.66 -13.62
CA HIS A 2 -12.26 4.01 -13.50
C HIS A 2 -11.32 4.03 -12.30
N LEU A 3 -10.01 3.93 -12.55
CA LEU A 3 -9.00 3.98 -11.51
C LEU A 3 -8.51 5.42 -11.35
N THR A 4 -8.66 5.97 -10.15
CA THR A 4 -8.12 7.29 -9.80
C THR A 4 -7.01 7.10 -8.78
N ILE A 5 -5.83 7.60 -9.10
CA ILE A 5 -4.67 7.60 -8.20
C ILE A 5 -4.48 9.03 -7.72
N VAL A 6 -4.51 9.22 -6.40
CA VAL A 6 -4.21 10.49 -5.75
C VAL A 6 -2.78 10.42 -5.25
N ASP A 7 -1.91 11.27 -5.78
CA ASP A 7 -0.54 11.41 -5.28
C ASP A 7 -0.52 12.42 -4.13
N THR A 8 0.30 12.14 -3.12
CA THR A 8 0.39 12.93 -1.89
C THR A 8 1.80 13.48 -1.73
N PRO A 9 1.97 14.73 -1.26
CA PRO A 9 3.29 15.25 -0.96
C PRO A 9 3.99 14.37 0.09
N GLY A 10 5.31 14.20 -0.04
CA GLY A 10 6.10 13.44 0.92
C GLY A 10 6.08 14.08 2.31
N PHE A 11 5.92 13.25 3.34
CA PHE A 11 5.97 13.66 4.75
C PHE A 11 7.30 13.24 5.41
N GLY A 12 7.64 13.83 6.57
CA GLY A 12 8.82 13.43 7.36
C GLY A 12 10.14 14.11 6.98
N CYS A 13 10.11 15.12 6.10
CA CYS A 13 11.30 15.88 5.67
C CYS A 13 11.49 17.21 6.42
N ALA A 14 10.50 17.64 7.20
CA ALA A 14 10.57 18.90 7.95
C ALA A 14 11.29 18.70 9.30
N VAL A 15 11.80 19.80 9.86
CA VAL A 15 12.39 19.81 11.22
C VAL A 15 11.31 19.53 12.27
N ASP A 16 10.12 20.07 12.06
CA ASP A 16 8.92 19.78 12.81
C ASP A 16 7.91 19.07 11.90
N ASN A 17 7.54 17.84 12.25
CA ASN A 17 6.55 17.04 11.51
C ASN A 17 5.24 16.88 12.29
N THR A 18 5.03 17.70 13.33
CA THR A 18 3.79 17.71 14.09
C THR A 18 2.62 17.97 13.14
N ASN A 19 1.60 17.09 13.17
CA ASN A 19 0.39 17.15 12.32
C ASN A 19 0.62 17.01 10.81
N CYS A 20 1.67 16.33 10.37
CA CYS A 20 1.91 16.10 8.93
C CYS A 20 0.81 15.26 8.24
N TRP A 21 -0.04 14.55 9.00
CA TRP A 21 -1.19 13.79 8.51
C TRP A 21 -2.44 14.65 8.27
N GLN A 22 -2.50 15.89 8.79
CA GLN A 22 -3.71 16.73 8.71
C GLN A 22 -4.15 17.00 7.26
N PRO A 23 -3.27 17.40 6.32
CA PRO A 23 -3.71 17.69 4.95
C PRO A 23 -4.28 16.45 4.23
N ILE A 24 -3.74 15.27 4.52
CA ILE A 24 -4.21 14.00 3.94
C ILE A 24 -5.55 13.60 4.55
N THR A 25 -5.67 13.79 5.86
CA THR A 25 -6.89 13.56 6.62
C THR A 25 -8.03 14.44 6.11
N ASP A 26 -7.78 15.75 6.03
CA ASP A 26 -8.75 16.73 5.53
C ASP A 26 -9.14 16.41 4.07
N PHE A 27 -8.19 15.98 3.23
CA PHE A 27 -8.49 15.58 1.87
C PHE A 27 -9.49 14.41 1.81
N ILE A 28 -9.29 13.38 2.64
CA ILE A 28 -10.16 12.21 2.72
C ILE A 28 -11.55 12.60 3.24
N GLU A 29 -11.61 13.38 4.31
CA GLU A 29 -12.87 13.88 4.89
C GLU A 29 -13.66 14.72 3.90
N ASN A 30 -13.01 15.65 3.19
CA ASN A 30 -13.66 16.46 2.16
C ASN A 30 -14.29 15.58 1.05
N ARG A 31 -13.63 14.49 0.63
CA ARG A 31 -14.22 13.55 -0.36
C ARG A 31 -15.43 12.82 0.20
N TYR A 32 -15.42 12.46 1.48
CA TYR A 32 -16.57 11.85 2.15
C TYR A 32 -17.74 12.84 2.27
N GLU A 33 -17.47 14.09 2.65
CA GLU A 33 -18.49 15.13 2.75
C GLU A 33 -19.11 15.47 1.39
N GLU A 34 -18.31 15.57 0.34
CA GLU A 34 -18.82 15.78 -1.03
C GLU A 34 -19.79 14.67 -1.45
N TYR A 35 -19.47 13.42 -1.13
CA TYR A 35 -20.33 12.27 -1.42
C TYR A 35 -21.62 12.33 -0.59
N LEU A 36 -21.53 12.59 0.72
CA LEU A 36 -22.69 12.70 1.61
C LEU A 36 -23.64 13.84 1.19
N ASN A 37 -23.06 14.98 0.81
CA ASN A 37 -23.81 16.13 0.30
C ASN A 37 -24.50 15.81 -1.02
N ALA A 38 -23.88 15.02 -1.90
CA ALA A 38 -24.49 14.58 -3.15
C ALA A 38 -25.63 13.58 -2.91
N GLU A 39 -25.49 12.66 -1.94
CA GLU A 39 -26.52 11.68 -1.56
C GLU A 39 -27.77 12.34 -0.96
N THR A 40 -27.58 13.43 -0.21
CA THR A 40 -28.65 14.19 0.45
C THR A 40 -29.48 15.06 -0.50
N ARG A 41 -29.03 15.29 -1.76
CA ARG A 41 -29.77 16.12 -2.73
C ARG A 41 -31.06 15.44 -3.21
N VAL A 42 -32.12 16.24 -3.34
CA VAL A 42 -33.49 15.79 -3.70
C VAL A 42 -33.58 15.28 -5.15
N HIS A 43 -32.79 15.83 -6.08
CA HIS A 43 -32.67 15.32 -7.45
C HIS A 43 -31.42 14.44 -7.57
N ARG A 44 -31.62 13.12 -7.44
CA ARG A 44 -30.55 12.14 -7.55
C ARG A 44 -30.28 11.82 -9.03
N THR A 45 -29.31 12.50 -9.63
CA THR A 45 -28.64 12.01 -10.84
C THR A 45 -27.51 11.05 -10.45
N HIS A 46 -26.84 10.44 -11.44
CA HIS A 46 -25.74 9.50 -11.22
C HIS A 46 -24.60 10.14 -10.38
N ILE A 47 -24.50 9.75 -9.11
CA ILE A 47 -23.47 10.24 -8.17
C ILE A 47 -22.14 9.56 -8.51
N GLN A 48 -21.10 10.35 -8.78
CA GLN A 48 -19.74 9.83 -8.96
C GLN A 48 -19.10 9.57 -7.59
N ASP A 49 -18.61 8.35 -7.37
CA ASP A 49 -17.88 7.99 -6.16
C ASP A 49 -16.41 8.41 -6.27
N ASN A 50 -16.07 9.51 -5.60
CA ASN A 50 -14.71 10.04 -5.53
C ASN A 50 -14.04 9.75 -4.16
N ARG A 51 -14.61 8.84 -3.36
CA ARG A 51 -14.07 8.50 -2.05
C ARG A 51 -12.77 7.71 -2.18
N VAL A 52 -11.92 7.82 -1.16
CA VAL A 52 -10.67 7.07 -1.12
C VAL A 52 -10.97 5.66 -0.61
N HIS A 53 -10.82 4.66 -1.48
CA HIS A 53 -11.13 3.26 -1.17
C HIS A 53 -10.02 2.57 -0.36
N CYS A 54 -8.77 2.89 -0.65
CA CYS A 54 -7.61 2.38 0.06
C CYS A 54 -6.47 3.41 0.05
N CYS A 55 -5.62 3.36 1.06
CA CYS A 55 -4.38 4.11 1.13
C CYS A 55 -3.20 3.14 1.13
N LEU A 56 -2.30 3.28 0.16
CA LEU A 56 -1.03 2.58 0.15
C LEU A 56 -0.04 3.33 1.04
N TYR A 57 0.32 2.75 2.17
CA TYR A 57 1.23 3.37 3.12
C TYR A 57 2.65 2.85 2.91
N PHE A 58 3.53 3.72 2.41
CA PHE A 58 4.91 3.36 2.09
C PHE A 58 5.82 3.47 3.32
N ILE A 59 6.26 2.33 3.82
CA ILE A 59 7.20 2.19 4.92
C ILE A 59 8.62 2.18 4.35
N GLN A 60 9.49 3.01 4.90
CA GLN A 60 10.90 3.01 4.52
C GLN A 60 11.59 1.72 5.01
N PRO A 61 12.40 1.06 4.15
CA PRO A 61 13.15 -0.14 4.53
C PRO A 61 14.34 0.24 5.43
N SER A 62 14.08 0.44 6.72
CA SER A 62 15.13 0.74 7.71
C SER A 62 15.84 -0.51 8.22
N GLY A 63 15.24 -1.70 8.05
CA GLY A 63 15.72 -2.95 8.62
C GLY A 63 15.49 -3.07 10.14
N HIS A 64 14.81 -2.11 10.77
CA HIS A 64 14.57 -2.07 12.21
C HIS A 64 13.06 -2.16 12.54
N SER A 65 12.55 -1.26 13.38
CA SER A 65 11.12 -1.11 13.67
C SER A 65 10.50 0.01 12.83
N LEU A 66 9.17 0.09 12.86
CA LEU A 66 8.41 1.25 12.38
C LEU A 66 8.88 2.52 13.08
N LYS A 67 8.94 3.64 12.36
CA LYS A 67 9.26 4.93 12.98
C LYS A 67 8.08 5.37 13.84
N PRO A 68 8.31 6.07 14.97
CA PRO A 68 7.23 6.63 15.79
C PRO A 68 6.29 7.54 14.99
N LEU A 69 6.85 8.32 14.05
CA LEU A 69 6.07 9.16 13.14
C LEU A 69 5.11 8.33 12.27
N ASP A 70 5.57 7.17 11.77
CA ASP A 70 4.74 6.31 10.92
C ASP A 70 3.59 5.69 11.72
N ILE A 71 3.87 5.31 12.97
CA ILE A 71 2.86 4.78 13.90
C ILE A 71 1.78 5.83 14.17
N GLU A 72 2.17 7.06 14.49
CA GLU A 72 1.24 8.16 14.75
C GLU A 72 0.40 8.50 13.50
N PHE A 73 1.03 8.51 12.32
CA PHE A 73 0.34 8.75 11.05
C PHE A 73 -0.72 7.67 10.78
N MET A 74 -0.33 6.39 10.91
CA MET A 74 -1.25 5.28 10.70
C MET A 74 -2.39 5.27 11.73
N LEU A 75 -2.11 5.66 12.99
CA LEU A 75 -3.13 5.80 14.02
C LEU A 75 -4.19 6.87 13.70
N HIS A 76 -3.85 7.95 13.02
CA HIS A 76 -4.86 8.94 12.62
C HIS A 76 -5.64 8.52 11.36
N LEU A 77 -5.02 7.72 10.51
CA LEU A 77 -5.55 7.36 9.20
C LEU A 77 -6.41 6.08 9.21
N HIS A 78 -6.13 5.14 10.12
CA HIS A 78 -6.70 3.78 10.08
C HIS A 78 -8.22 3.71 10.30
N ASP A 79 -8.80 4.71 10.98
CA ASP A 79 -10.25 4.79 11.19
C ASP A 79 -10.98 5.43 10.00
N LYS A 80 -10.26 6.08 9.08
CA LYS A 80 -10.85 6.85 7.96
C LYS A 80 -10.74 6.12 6.63
N VAL A 81 -9.69 5.35 6.40
CA VAL A 81 -9.44 4.64 5.15
C VAL A 81 -8.75 3.30 5.39
N ASN A 82 -9.01 2.34 4.51
CA ASN A 82 -8.32 1.05 4.52
C ASN A 82 -6.83 1.22 4.20
N ILE A 83 -5.95 1.01 5.17
CA ILE A 83 -4.51 1.13 5.00
C ILE A 83 -3.91 -0.20 4.53
N ILE A 84 -3.16 -0.17 3.44
CA ILE A 84 -2.35 -1.29 2.96
C ILE A 84 -0.88 -0.93 3.17
N PRO A 85 -0.19 -1.55 4.15
CA PRO A 85 1.22 -1.27 4.40
C PRO A 85 2.09 -1.91 3.32
N VAL A 86 3.00 -1.12 2.78
CA VAL A 86 3.90 -1.48 1.67
C VAL A 86 5.33 -1.08 2.05
N ILE A 87 6.27 -2.01 2.02
CA ILE A 87 7.68 -1.72 2.19
C ILE A 87 8.22 -1.20 0.86
N ALA A 88 8.64 0.06 0.84
CA ALA A 88 9.22 0.69 -0.33
C ALA A 88 10.65 0.18 -0.58
N LYS A 89 11.13 0.25 -1.83
CA LYS A 89 12.54 -0.05 -2.21
C LYS A 89 13.07 -1.33 -1.57
N ALA A 90 12.29 -2.42 -1.67
CA ALA A 90 12.63 -3.70 -1.05
C ALA A 90 13.97 -4.28 -1.53
N ASP A 91 14.46 -3.83 -2.69
CA ASP A 91 15.77 -4.15 -3.26
C ASP A 91 16.97 -3.65 -2.43
N THR A 92 16.72 -2.85 -1.39
CA THR A 92 17.74 -2.41 -0.42
C THR A 92 17.96 -3.38 0.73
N LEU A 93 17.05 -4.36 0.92
CA LEU A 93 17.13 -5.35 1.98
C LEU A 93 17.45 -6.73 1.39
N THR A 94 18.21 -7.53 2.13
CA THR A 94 18.34 -8.95 1.81
C THR A 94 17.01 -9.68 2.09
N PRO A 95 16.78 -10.88 1.49
CA PRO A 95 15.55 -11.63 1.75
C PRO A 95 15.34 -11.96 3.24
N GLU A 96 16.42 -12.21 3.97
CA GLU A 96 16.40 -12.50 5.42
C GLU A 96 16.01 -11.26 6.23
N GLU A 97 16.62 -10.11 5.95
CA GLU A 97 16.27 -8.83 6.57
C GLU A 97 14.84 -8.42 6.24
N CYS A 98 14.39 -8.64 5.01
CA CYS A 98 13.02 -8.36 4.61
C CYS A 98 12.02 -9.19 5.43
N LEU A 99 12.28 -10.48 5.61
CA LEU A 99 11.42 -11.36 6.41
C LEU A 99 11.37 -10.92 7.88
N GLN A 100 12.51 -10.54 8.45
CA GLN A 100 12.57 -10.03 9.81
C GLN A 100 11.86 -8.68 9.95
N PHE A 101 12.06 -7.78 8.99
CA PHE A 101 11.42 -6.47 8.97
C PHE A 101 9.90 -6.59 8.84
N LYS A 102 9.40 -7.47 7.96
CA LYS A 102 7.96 -7.78 7.86
C LYS A 102 7.36 -8.21 9.20
N LYS A 103 8.04 -9.11 9.93
CA LYS A 103 7.59 -9.54 11.27
C LYS A 103 7.58 -8.39 12.27
N ASN A 104 8.63 -7.57 12.30
CA ASN A 104 8.71 -6.41 13.19
C ASN A 104 7.59 -5.40 12.91
N VAL A 105 7.35 -5.08 11.65
CA VAL A 105 6.27 -4.17 11.23
C VAL A 105 4.91 -4.70 11.68
N MET A 106 4.62 -5.99 11.46
CA MET A 106 3.35 -6.60 11.88
C MET A 106 3.18 -6.63 13.41
N ASN A 107 4.25 -6.88 14.15
CA ASN A 107 4.24 -6.85 15.61
C ASN A 107 3.94 -5.43 16.12
N GLU A 108 4.55 -4.40 15.54
CA GLU A 108 4.32 -3.01 15.94
C GLU A 108 2.90 -2.53 15.58
N ILE A 109 2.38 -2.92 14.41
CA ILE A 109 0.98 -2.66 14.02
C ILE A 109 0.01 -3.28 15.03
N SER A 110 0.25 -4.54 15.41
CA SER A 110 -0.59 -5.26 16.37
C SER A 110 -0.51 -4.67 17.78
N LYS A 111 0.69 -4.27 18.21
CA LYS A 111 0.96 -3.64 19.51
C LYS A 111 0.25 -2.29 19.66
N HIS A 112 0.23 -1.49 18.61
CA HIS A 112 -0.45 -0.19 18.58
C HIS A 112 -1.93 -0.29 18.18
N LYS A 113 -2.45 -1.51 17.93
CA LYS A 113 -3.84 -1.78 17.53
C LYS A 113 -4.28 -1.02 16.27
N ILE A 114 -3.36 -0.82 15.33
CA ILE A 114 -3.65 -0.15 14.07
C ILE A 114 -4.44 -1.11 13.17
N LYS A 115 -5.62 -0.68 12.71
CA LYS A 115 -6.44 -1.46 11.77
C LYS A 115 -5.85 -1.31 10.36
N VAL A 116 -5.28 -2.38 9.84
CA VAL A 116 -4.88 -2.45 8.43
C VAL A 116 -5.96 -3.15 7.62
N TYR A 117 -5.90 -3.02 6.30
CA TYR A 117 -6.80 -3.72 5.41
C TYR A 117 -6.70 -5.23 5.63
N GLU A 118 -7.79 -5.81 6.12
CA GLU A 118 -7.92 -7.24 6.21
C GLU A 118 -8.75 -7.77 5.05
N PHE A 119 -8.24 -8.84 4.48
CA PHE A 119 -8.92 -9.64 3.48
C PHE A 119 -10.19 -10.25 4.09
N PRO A 120 -11.40 -9.92 3.59
CA PRO A 120 -12.63 -10.56 4.06
C PRO A 120 -12.60 -12.05 3.79
N GLU A 121 -13.10 -12.85 4.71
CA GLU A 121 -13.20 -14.30 4.53
C GLU A 121 -14.15 -14.59 3.36
N CYS A 122 -13.65 -15.31 2.36
CA CYS A 122 -14.43 -15.72 1.19
C CYS A 122 -14.76 -17.21 1.35
N ASP A 123 -16.03 -17.56 1.17
CA ASP A 123 -16.54 -18.92 1.37
C ASP A 123 -16.10 -19.88 0.25
N GLU A 124 -15.61 -19.36 -0.88
CA GLU A 124 -15.10 -20.17 -1.99
C GLU A 124 -13.69 -20.69 -1.70
N GLU A 125 -13.52 -22.02 -1.65
CA GLU A 125 -12.27 -22.68 -1.25
C GLU A 125 -11.05 -22.31 -2.12
N GLU A 126 -11.23 -22.04 -3.41
CA GLU A 126 -10.17 -21.68 -4.36
C GLU A 126 -9.71 -20.21 -4.19
N GLU A 127 -10.66 -19.29 -4.07
CA GLU A 127 -10.37 -17.86 -3.85
C GLU A 127 -9.81 -17.62 -2.44
N GLY A 128 -10.36 -18.33 -1.43
CA GLY A 128 -9.89 -18.28 -0.05
C GLY A 128 -8.43 -18.73 0.11
N LYS A 129 -7.98 -19.75 -0.64
CA LYS A 129 -6.56 -20.17 -0.64
C LYS A 129 -5.64 -19.09 -1.17
N THR A 130 -6.00 -18.48 -2.31
CA THR A 130 -5.22 -17.40 -2.93
C THR A 130 -5.15 -16.18 -2.02
N GLN A 131 -6.28 -15.83 -1.40
CA GLN A 131 -6.40 -14.72 -0.48
C GLN A 131 -5.59 -14.93 0.81
N LYS A 132 -5.56 -16.16 1.32
CA LYS A 132 -4.72 -16.53 2.47
C LYS A 132 -3.23 -16.41 2.16
N GLN A 133 -2.81 -16.78 0.94
CA GLN A 133 -1.43 -16.58 0.49
C GLN A 133 -1.06 -15.09 0.41
N LEU A 134 -1.98 -14.24 -0.08
CA LEU A 134 -1.79 -12.79 -0.13
C LEU A 134 -1.75 -12.18 1.28
N LYS A 135 -2.60 -12.64 2.20
CA LYS A 135 -2.60 -12.23 3.61
C LYS A 135 -1.25 -12.46 4.27
N ASN A 136 -0.62 -13.60 4.00
CA ASN A 136 0.70 -13.94 4.55
C ASN A 136 1.85 -13.10 3.97
N ARG A 137 1.63 -12.36 2.87
CA ARG A 137 2.64 -11.52 2.24
C ARG A 137 2.62 -10.07 2.73
N ILE A 138 1.61 -9.66 3.49
CA ILE A 138 1.51 -8.32 4.08
C ILE A 138 2.52 -8.18 5.23
N PRO A 139 3.29 -7.09 5.30
CA PRO A 139 3.33 -5.95 4.36
C PRO A 139 4.07 -6.29 3.05
N PHE A 140 3.54 -5.82 1.92
CA PHE A 140 4.09 -6.12 0.60
C PHE A 140 5.44 -5.46 0.40
N ALA A 141 6.46 -6.24 0.02
CA ALA A 141 7.79 -5.71 -0.28
C ALA A 141 7.89 -5.41 -1.78
N VAL A 142 7.86 -4.14 -2.15
CA VAL A 142 7.77 -3.74 -3.57
C VAL A 142 9.01 -3.01 -4.05
N VAL A 143 9.29 -3.22 -5.33
CA VAL A 143 10.32 -2.49 -6.08
C VAL A 143 9.62 -1.83 -7.26
N GLY A 144 9.80 -0.52 -7.43
CA GLY A 144 9.25 0.23 -8.55
C GLY A 144 10.33 0.56 -9.59
N SER A 145 10.00 0.43 -10.87
CA SER A 145 10.81 0.92 -11.98
C SER A 145 9.93 1.25 -13.17
N ASN A 146 10.25 2.38 -13.81
CA ASN A 146 9.69 2.76 -15.09
C ASN A 146 10.59 2.34 -16.27
N TYR A 147 11.76 1.78 -15.98
CA TYR A 147 12.72 1.37 -16.98
C TYR A 147 12.47 -0.07 -17.45
N ILE A 148 12.59 -0.27 -18.76
CA ILE A 148 12.57 -1.58 -19.39
C ILE A 148 14.01 -2.05 -19.53
N ILE A 149 14.31 -3.20 -18.95
CA ILE A 149 15.56 -3.91 -19.09
C ILE A 149 15.37 -5.05 -20.10
N GLU A 150 16.38 -5.28 -20.92
CA GLU A 150 16.42 -6.42 -21.83
C GLU A 150 17.35 -7.46 -21.21
N THR A 151 16.80 -8.61 -20.83
CA THR A 151 17.54 -9.72 -20.22
C THR A 151 17.13 -11.00 -20.92
N SER A 152 18.10 -11.76 -21.43
CA SER A 152 17.86 -13.03 -22.13
C SER A 152 16.88 -12.95 -23.31
N GLY A 153 16.84 -11.81 -24.02
CA GLY A 153 15.97 -11.59 -25.18
C GLY A 153 14.53 -11.16 -24.84
N GLU A 154 14.17 -11.08 -23.56
CA GLU A 154 12.87 -10.57 -23.11
C GLU A 154 13.00 -9.16 -22.55
N ARG A 155 12.03 -8.30 -22.91
CA ARG A 155 11.91 -6.94 -22.38
C ARG A 155 11.02 -6.95 -21.14
N LYS A 156 11.62 -6.73 -19.97
CA LYS A 156 10.93 -6.72 -18.68
C LYS A 156 11.12 -5.39 -17.96
N ARG A 157 10.18 -5.03 -17.08
CA ARG A 157 10.33 -3.83 -16.25
C ARG A 157 11.19 -4.18 -15.04
N GLY A 158 12.26 -3.41 -14.83
CA GLY A 158 13.21 -3.74 -13.79
C GLY A 158 14.23 -2.65 -13.51
N ARG A 159 15.05 -2.88 -12.48
CA ARG A 159 16.18 -2.02 -12.12
C ARG A 159 17.48 -2.74 -12.44
N LYS A 160 18.41 -2.07 -13.12
CA LYS A 160 19.73 -2.61 -13.41
C LYS A 160 20.74 -2.00 -12.45
N TYR A 161 21.49 -2.86 -11.78
CA TYR A 161 22.59 -2.53 -10.89
C TYR A 161 23.91 -3.09 -11.45
N PRO A 162 25.07 -2.59 -11.00
CA PRO A 162 26.37 -3.17 -11.37
C PRO A 162 26.49 -4.66 -11.05
N TRP A 163 25.82 -5.12 -9.98
CA TRP A 163 25.87 -6.50 -9.49
C TRP A 163 24.72 -7.39 -9.98
N GLY A 164 23.74 -6.86 -10.73
CA GLY A 164 22.62 -7.67 -11.19
C GLY A 164 21.42 -6.86 -11.69
N CYS A 165 20.31 -7.55 -11.97
CA CYS A 165 19.06 -6.92 -12.36
C CYS A 165 17.91 -7.41 -11.48
N VAL A 166 17.05 -6.47 -11.10
CA VAL A 166 15.84 -6.73 -10.31
C VAL A 166 14.65 -6.65 -11.25
N ASP A 167 14.14 -7.83 -11.62
CA ASP A 167 12.85 -7.96 -12.30
C ASP A 167 11.69 -7.70 -11.34
N ILE A 168 10.80 -6.78 -11.69
CA ILE A 168 9.65 -6.37 -10.86
C ILE A 168 8.46 -7.32 -11.04
N GLU A 169 8.40 -8.02 -12.17
CA GLU A 169 7.32 -8.97 -12.43
C GLU A 169 7.63 -10.36 -11.86
N ASN A 170 8.84 -10.56 -11.33
CA ASN A 170 9.23 -11.79 -10.66
C ASN A 170 8.82 -11.75 -9.16
N MET A 171 7.98 -12.72 -8.75
CA MET A 171 7.52 -12.87 -7.37
C MET A 171 8.61 -13.30 -6.38
N ASP A 172 9.72 -13.85 -6.86
CA ASP A 172 10.88 -14.19 -6.03
C ASP A 172 11.70 -12.94 -5.67
N HIS A 173 11.62 -11.89 -6.48
CA HIS A 173 12.34 -10.64 -6.28
C HIS A 173 11.51 -9.59 -5.53
N CYS A 174 10.21 -9.50 -5.81
CA CYS A 174 9.33 -8.57 -5.11
C CYS A 174 7.85 -8.98 -5.16
N ASP A 175 7.08 -8.45 -4.21
CA ASP A 175 5.64 -8.67 -4.12
C ASP A 175 4.81 -7.70 -4.99
N PHE A 176 5.42 -7.04 -5.98
CA PHE A 176 4.70 -6.06 -6.81
C PHE A 176 3.51 -6.68 -7.56
N VAL A 177 3.69 -7.89 -8.10
CA VAL A 177 2.61 -8.63 -8.78
C VAL A 177 1.47 -8.95 -7.82
N ALA A 178 1.78 -9.31 -6.57
CA ALA A 178 0.79 -9.58 -5.54
C ALA A 178 -0.01 -8.31 -5.17
N LEU A 179 0.67 -7.17 -4.99
CA LEU A 179 0.02 -5.88 -4.74
C LEU A 179 -0.85 -5.44 -5.92
N ARG A 180 -0.35 -5.58 -7.16
CA ARG A 180 -1.09 -5.26 -8.39
C ARG A 180 -2.37 -6.10 -8.49
N ASN A 181 -2.26 -7.40 -8.21
CA ASN A 181 -3.41 -8.30 -8.26
C ASN A 181 -4.43 -7.95 -7.17
N LEU A 182 -3.99 -7.59 -5.96
CA LEU A 182 -4.87 -7.14 -4.88
C LEU A 182 -5.70 -5.92 -5.31
N LEU A 183 -5.06 -4.91 -5.90
CA LEU A 183 -5.72 -3.64 -6.24
C LEU A 183 -6.61 -3.74 -7.48
N ILE A 184 -6.18 -4.49 -8.51
CA ILE A 184 -6.84 -4.47 -9.83
C ILE A 184 -7.82 -5.64 -9.99
N ARG A 185 -7.45 -6.84 -9.52
CA ARG A 185 -8.23 -8.06 -9.81
C ARG A 185 -9.50 -8.18 -8.95
N ARG A 186 -9.56 -7.49 -7.81
CA ARG A 186 -10.63 -7.63 -6.80
C ARG A 186 -11.76 -6.60 -6.90
N SER A 187 -11.88 -5.89 -8.02
CA SER A 187 -12.90 -4.87 -8.25
C SER A 187 -14.05 -5.36 -9.16
N HIS A 188 -14.35 -6.66 -9.08
CA HIS A 188 -15.54 -7.28 -9.67
C HIS A 188 -16.44 -7.83 -8.58
#